data_AF-A0A531CS12-F1
#
_entry.id   AF-A0A531CS12-F1
#
_cell.length_a   1.000
_cell.length_b   1.000
_cell.length_c   1.000
_cell.angle_alpha   90.00
_cell.angle_beta   90.00
_cell.angle_gamma   90.00
#
_symmetry.space_group_name_H-M   'P 1'
#
loop_
_entity.id
_entity.type
_entity.pdbx_description
1 polymer ?
#
loop_
_entity_poly.entity_id
_entity_poly.type
_entity_poly.pdbx_seq_one_letter_code
_entity_poly.pdbx_strand_id
1 'polypeptide(L)'
;AEPVPTAKALLADTERLGARVIVGAVDRLALSNGKVTGAVVSGETISAEEIVVAAGAGSPAIAASAGIELPLETPPGLIVHSRPHRKLLNGLVHAERLHMR
;
A
#
# COMPACT_ATOMS: atom_id res chain seq x y z
N ALA A 1 -15.19 -2.45 9.06
CA ALA A 1 -15.40 -1.27 8.20
C ALA A 1 -14.96 -1.63 6.78
N GLU A 2 -15.60 -1.06 5.75
CA GLU A 2 -15.18 -1.28 4.36
C GLU A 2 -13.82 -0.62 4.09
N PRO A 3 -12.86 -1.26 3.39
CA PRO A 3 -11.49 -0.76 3.30
C PRO A 3 -11.37 0.63 2.66
N VAL A 4 -12.03 0.86 1.52
CA VAL A 4 -11.91 2.11 0.76
C VAL A 4 -12.48 3.32 1.54
N PRO A 5 -13.71 3.28 2.09
CA PRO A 5 -14.21 4.35 2.94
C PRO A 5 -13.30 4.64 4.14
N THR A 6 -12.73 3.58 4.75
CA THR A 6 -11.83 3.73 5.91
C THR A 6 -10.56 4.49 5.53
N ALA A 7 -9.89 4.09 4.44
CA ALA A 7 -8.69 4.78 3.97
C ALA A 7 -8.95 6.25 3.62
N LYS A 8 -10.10 6.54 2.99
CA LYS A 8 -10.50 7.93 2.67
C LYS A 8 -10.72 8.78 3.92
N ALA A 9 -11.35 8.22 4.95
CA ALA A 9 -11.56 8.92 6.21
C ALA A 9 -10.23 9.25 6.90
N LEU A 10 -9.27 8.31 6.90
CA LEU A 10 -7.94 8.54 7.45
C LEU A 10 -7.18 9.63 6.68
N LEU A 11 -7.22 9.61 5.34
CA LEU A 11 -6.59 10.65 4.51
C LEU A 11 -7.14 12.05 4.80
N ALA A 12 -8.46 12.18 4.87
CA ALA A 12 -9.11 13.45 5.19
C ALA A 12 -8.71 13.96 6.58
N ASP A 13 -8.56 13.07 7.56
CA ASP A 13 -8.15 13.45 8.91
C ASP A 13 -6.69 13.90 8.96
N THR A 14 -5.79 13.25 8.23
CA THR A 14 -4.39 13.69 8.12
C THR A 14 -4.27 15.09 7.53
N GLU A 15 -5.03 15.42 6.48
CA GLU A 15 -5.02 16.79 5.92
C GLU A 15 -5.55 17.81 6.93
N ARG A 16 -6.61 17.47 7.67
CA ARG A 16 -7.16 18.32 8.75
C ARG A 16 -6.15 18.58 9.87
N LEU A 17 -5.26 17.62 10.14
CA LEU A 17 -4.18 17.72 11.11
C LEU A 17 -2.92 18.40 10.56
N GLY A 18 -2.94 18.89 9.31
CA GLY A 18 -1.87 19.67 8.70
C GLY A 18 -0.85 18.86 7.89
N ALA A 19 -1.08 17.56 7.67
CA ALA A 19 -0.27 16.79 6.74
C ALA A 19 -0.57 17.22 5.29
N ARG A 20 0.45 17.16 4.42
CA ARG A 20 0.29 17.41 2.98
C ARG A 20 0.18 16.09 2.24
N VAL A 21 -0.92 15.90 1.50
CA VAL A 21 -1.09 14.76 0.60
C VAL A 21 -0.62 15.15 -0.79
N ILE A 22 0.33 14.38 -1.34
CA ILE A 22 0.82 14.55 -2.71
C ILE A 22 0.39 13.31 -3.49
N VAL A 23 -0.33 13.51 -4.58
CA VAL A 23 -0.76 12.42 -5.47
C VAL A 23 0.23 12.30 -6.61
N GLY A 24 0.92 11.16 -6.69
CA GLY A 24 1.88 10.86 -7.74
C GLY A 24 2.51 9.49 -7.54
N ALA A 25 3.11 8.94 -8.59
CA ALA A 25 3.89 7.71 -8.49
C ALA A 25 5.31 8.04 -8.02
N VAL A 26 5.81 7.28 -7.04
CA VAL A 26 7.21 7.34 -6.63
C VAL A 26 8.04 6.52 -7.61
N ASP A 27 8.99 7.17 -8.27
CA ASP A 27 9.88 6.54 -9.23
C ASP A 27 11.05 5.83 -8.52
N ARG A 28 11.63 6.52 -7.52
CA ARG A 28 12.78 6.06 -6.72
C ARG A 28 12.99 6.90 -5.47
N LEU A 29 13.82 6.40 -4.55
CA LEU A 29 14.37 7.19 -3.45
C LEU A 29 15.52 8.07 -3.96
N ALA A 30 15.60 9.31 -3.46
CA ALA A 30 16.74 10.19 -3.63
C ALA A 30 17.76 9.91 -2.52
N LEU A 31 19.02 9.69 -2.91
CA LEU A 31 20.10 9.30 -2.01
C LEU A 31 21.31 10.21 -2.19
N SER A 32 21.96 10.54 -1.09
CA SER A 32 23.24 11.25 -1.07
C SER A 32 24.13 10.65 0.02
N ASN A 33 25.36 10.27 -0.34
CA ASN A 33 26.33 9.66 0.58
C ASN A 33 25.75 8.49 1.39
N GLY A 34 24.94 7.64 0.76
CA GLY A 34 24.30 6.48 1.39
C GLY A 34 23.12 6.80 2.33
N LYS A 35 22.68 8.05 2.40
CA LYS A 35 21.50 8.47 3.17
C LYS A 35 20.36 8.90 2.27
N VAL A 36 19.13 8.64 2.70
CA VAL A 36 17.94 9.16 2.03
C VAL A 36 17.86 10.67 2.21
N THR A 37 17.48 11.35 1.14
CA THR A 37 17.26 12.81 1.13
C THR A 37 15.90 13.20 0.58
N GLY A 38 15.13 12.23 0.08
CA GLY A 38 13.80 12.46 -0.47
C GLY A 38 13.29 11.30 -1.31
N ALA A 39 12.13 11.49 -1.92
CA ALA A 39 11.56 10.61 -2.93
C ALA A 39 11.39 11.39 -4.24
N VAL A 40 11.70 10.74 -5.37
CA VAL A 40 11.38 11.28 -6.69
C VAL A 40 9.96 10.87 -7.03
N VAL A 41 9.07 11.85 -7.18
CA VAL A 41 7.66 11.69 -7.49
C VAL A 41 7.40 12.39 -8.83
N SER A 42 7.07 11.61 -9.86
CA SER A 42 6.79 12.13 -11.21
C SER A 42 7.91 13.06 -11.74
N GLY A 43 9.17 12.69 -11.49
CA GLY A 43 10.36 13.47 -11.90
C GLY A 43 10.77 14.61 -10.96
N GLU A 44 9.95 15.01 -9.99
CA GLU A 44 10.29 16.02 -8.99
C GLU A 44 10.76 15.39 -7.68
N THR A 45 11.69 16.03 -6.97
CA THR A 45 12.16 15.51 -5.67
C THR A 45 11.38 16.13 -4.52
N ILE A 46 10.68 15.30 -3.75
CA ILE A 46 10.09 15.67 -2.48
C ILE A 46 11.12 15.36 -1.38
N SER A 47 11.69 16.41 -0.79
CA SER A 47 12.70 16.29 0.27
C SER A 47 12.13 15.68 1.55
N ALA A 48 12.86 14.73 2.11
CA ALA A 48 12.57 14.10 3.40
C ALA A 48 13.83 13.44 3.97
N GLU A 49 14.04 13.57 5.27
CA GLU A 49 15.16 12.94 5.99
C GLU A 49 14.86 11.48 6.35
N GLU A 50 13.58 11.17 6.51
CA GLU A 50 13.06 9.84 6.79
C GLU A 50 11.95 9.49 5.81
N ILE A 51 11.96 8.27 5.31
CA ILE A 51 10.95 7.77 4.37
C ILE A 51 10.46 6.41 4.82
N VAL A 52 9.13 6.29 4.90
CA VAL A 52 8.44 5.02 5.14
C VAL A 52 7.84 4.54 3.82
N VAL A 53 8.28 3.38 3.34
CA VAL A 53 7.71 2.75 2.14
C VAL A 53 6.52 1.89 2.53
N ALA A 54 5.31 2.39 2.29
CA ALA A 54 4.03 1.71 2.55
C ALA A 54 3.26 1.42 1.24
N ALA A 55 3.97 1.02 0.18
CA ALA A 55 3.45 0.94 -1.19
C ALA A 55 2.88 -0.43 -1.59
N GLY A 56 2.59 -1.31 -0.63
CA GLY A 56 2.08 -2.66 -0.89
C GLY A 56 2.96 -3.42 -1.90
N ALA A 57 2.35 -3.95 -2.96
CA ALA A 57 3.03 -4.66 -4.04
C ALA A 57 4.11 -3.83 -4.78
N GLY A 58 4.04 -2.49 -4.72
CA GLY A 58 5.06 -1.61 -5.31
C GLY A 58 6.29 -1.40 -4.43
N SER A 59 6.26 -1.83 -3.17
CA SER A 59 7.35 -1.58 -2.21
C SER A 59 8.72 -2.13 -2.63
N PRO A 60 8.83 -3.35 -3.22
CA PRO A 60 10.13 -3.87 -3.63
C PRO A 60 10.85 -3.02 -4.67
N ALA A 61 10.12 -2.46 -5.65
CA ALA A 61 10.71 -1.61 -6.66
C ALA A 61 11.28 -0.31 -6.07
N ILE A 62 10.57 0.29 -5.10
CA ILE A 62 11.02 1.50 -4.41
C ILE A 62 12.24 1.18 -3.53
N ALA A 63 12.20 0.09 -2.75
CA ALA A 63 13.31 -0.32 -1.89
C ALA A 63 14.58 -0.64 -2.68
N ALA A 64 14.45 -1.29 -3.85
CA ALA A 64 15.57 -1.62 -4.73
C ALA A 64 16.33 -0.38 -5.21
N SER A 65 15.68 0.79 -5.30
CA SER A 65 16.36 2.05 -5.64
C SER A 65 17.38 2.51 -4.60
N ALA A 66 17.29 1.99 -3.36
CA ALA A 66 18.30 2.15 -2.30
C ALA A 66 19.20 0.92 -2.12
N GLY A 67 19.20 -0.01 -3.07
CA GLY A 67 19.99 -1.24 -2.99
C GLY A 67 19.48 -2.23 -1.95
N ILE A 68 18.23 -2.09 -1.49
CA ILE A 68 17.60 -2.99 -0.52
C ILE A 68 16.74 -4.00 -1.27
N GLU A 69 17.07 -5.28 -1.10
CA GLU A 69 16.21 -6.38 -1.54
C GLU A 69 15.09 -6.60 -0.50
N LEU A 70 13.84 -6.39 -0.91
CA LEU A 70 12.67 -6.65 -0.08
C LEU A 70 12.00 -7.96 -0.53
N PRO A 71 12.10 -9.05 0.23
CA PRO A 71 11.54 -10.35 -0.15
C PRO A 71 10.01 -10.36 0.04
N LEU A 72 9.28 -9.81 -0.92
CA LEU A 72 7.82 -9.75 -0.94
C LEU A 72 7.26 -10.48 -2.18
N GLU A 73 6.43 -11.48 -1.95
CA GLU A 73 5.63 -12.12 -3.00
C GLU A 73 4.22 -11.52 -3.06
N THR A 74 3.67 -11.39 -4.26
CA THR A 74 2.33 -10.84 -4.49
C THR A 74 1.48 -11.80 -5.32
N PRO A 75 1.12 -12.98 -4.76
CA PRO A 75 0.29 -13.94 -5.48
C PRO A 75 -1.10 -13.35 -5.76
N PRO A 76 -1.72 -13.66 -6.91
CA PRO A 76 -3.05 -13.16 -7.23
C PRO A 76 -4.10 -13.73 -6.27
N GLY A 77 -5.00 -12.88 -5.78
CA GLY A 77 -6.18 -13.27 -5.03
C GLY A 77 -7.45 -13.13 -5.86
N LEU A 78 -8.38 -14.08 -5.75
CA LEU A 78 -9.69 -14.04 -6.40
C LEU A 78 -10.80 -13.87 -5.37
N ILE A 79 -11.59 -12.81 -5.52
CA ILE A 79 -12.83 -12.60 -4.75
C ILE A 79 -14.01 -12.92 -5.67
N VAL A 80 -14.84 -13.89 -5.26
CA VAL A 80 -16.05 -14.28 -5.98
C VAL A 80 -17.28 -13.91 -5.16
N HIS A 81 -18.28 -13.33 -5.81
CA HIS A 81 -19.58 -13.07 -5.22
C HIS A 81 -20.63 -13.93 -5.92
N SER A 82 -21.45 -14.65 -5.15
CA SER A 82 -22.61 -15.33 -5.69
C SER A 82 -23.77 -14.35 -5.89
N ARG A 83 -24.79 -14.78 -6.63
CA ARG A 83 -26.13 -14.20 -6.48
C ARG A 83 -26.66 -14.52 -5.07
N PRO A 84 -27.62 -13.75 -4.54
CA PRO A 84 -28.29 -14.10 -3.29
C PRO A 84 -28.79 -15.55 -3.30
N HIS A 85 -28.51 -16.31 -2.24
CA HIS A 85 -28.90 -17.70 -2.08
C HIS A 85 -29.30 -17.98 -0.64
N ARG A 86 -30.00 -19.10 -0.38
CA ARG A 86 -30.29 -19.53 0.99
C ARG A 86 -28.98 -19.71 1.77
N LYS A 87 -28.98 -19.38 3.06
CA LYS A 87 -27.79 -19.47 3.92
C LYS A 87 -27.28 -20.92 3.97
N LEU A 88 -26.03 -21.14 3.59
CA LEU A 88 -25.35 -22.45 3.64
C LEU A 88 -24.28 -22.52 4.73
N LEU A 89 -23.72 -21.37 5.13
CA LEU A 89 -22.66 -21.26 6.13
C LEU A 89 -23.17 -20.46 7.34
N ASN A 90 -22.83 -20.92 8.55
CA ASN A 90 -23.13 -20.21 9.79
C ASN A 90 -21.96 -19.36 10.31
N GLY A 91 -20.83 -19.37 9.61
CA GLY A 91 -19.63 -18.64 9.98
C GLY A 91 -18.60 -18.64 8.85
N LEU A 92 -17.42 -18.10 9.14
CA LEU A 92 -16.29 -18.08 8.21
C LEU A 92 -15.70 -19.48 8.06
N VAL A 93 -15.51 -19.93 6.83
CA VAL A 93 -14.65 -21.08 6.52
C VAL A 93 -13.30 -20.52 6.12
N HIS A 94 -12.24 -20.96 6.81
CA HIS A 94 -10.86 -20.57 6.53
C HIS A 94 -10.03 -21.84 6.26
N ALA A 95 -9.54 -21.96 5.05
CA ALA A 95 -8.63 -23.01 4.63
C ALA A 95 -7.44 -22.38 3.89
N GLU A 96 -6.36 -23.13 3.74
CA GLU A 96 -5.07 -22.68 3.20
C GLU A 96 -5.19 -21.82 1.92
N ARG A 97 -6.13 -22.14 1.03
CA ARG A 97 -6.34 -21.41 -0.24
C ARG A 97 -7.77 -20.93 -0.45
N LEU A 98 -8.59 -20.93 0.59
CA LEU A 98 -10.02 -20.62 0.45
C LEU A 98 -10.60 -20.00 1.72
N HIS A 99 -11.14 -18.79 1.58
CA HIS A 99 -11.97 -18.18 2.61
C HIS A 99 -13.39 -17.99 2.07
N MET A 100 -14.41 -18.43 2.83
CA MET A 100 -15.82 -18.29 2.46
C MET A 100 -16.62 -17.68 3.61
N ARG A 101 -17.54 -16.79 3.27
CA ARG A 101 -18.55 -16.23 4.18
C ARG A 101 -19.90 -16.17 3.50
#